data_AF-A0A945MZN1-F1
#
_entry.id   AF-A0A945MZN1-F1
#
_cell.length_a   1.000
_cell.length_b   1.000
_cell.length_c   1.000
_cell.angle_alpha   90.00
_cell.angle_beta   90.00
_cell.angle_gamma   90.00
#
_symmetry.space_group_name_H-M   'P 1'
#
loop_
_entity.id
_entity.type
_entity.pdbx_description
1 polymer ?
#
loop_
_entity_poly.entity_id
_entity_poly.type
_entity_poly.pdbx_seq_one_letter_code
_entity_poly.pdbx_strand_id
1 'polypeptide(L)'
;RTYTLGVWHTVPIKSIADAKKRVTTLASSGKGATSTLLPQLMNKLIGTKFKVIHGYKGGGAMNLAVERGEVEGRTNYYSGYTGARPHWLREGRITFLATFGPPRPEVKNVPRFVDMVKPGIDREMVNILESNFNVGQAFYVPPGVPKKTVNILRKSFGAMVTDAAFKAEAKKRGVPTYSRTWQQVEAAVKIGYGSRKEAAEQLATLLGFRKNKK
;
A
#
# COMPACT_ATOMS: atom_id res chain seq x y z
N ARG A 1 4.52 5.42 2.53
CA ARG A 1 4.73 5.36 1.06
C ARG A 1 3.41 5.12 0.38
N THR A 2 3.07 5.90 -0.64
CA THR A 2 1.83 5.73 -1.40
C THR A 2 1.82 4.40 -2.14
N TYR A 3 0.81 3.60 -1.87
CA TYR A 3 0.50 2.38 -2.59
C TYR A 3 -0.61 2.66 -3.59
N THR A 4 -0.67 1.89 -4.68
CA THR A 4 -1.57 2.16 -5.80
C THR A 4 -2.17 0.87 -6.32
N LEU A 5 -3.38 0.94 -6.85
CA LEU A 5 -3.99 -0.06 -7.71
C LEU A 5 -4.02 0.52 -9.13
N GLY A 6 -3.34 -0.16 -10.06
CA GLY A 6 -3.24 0.26 -11.45
C GLY A 6 -3.65 -0.85 -12.40
N VAL A 7 -4.21 -0.46 -13.53
CA VAL A 7 -4.57 -1.35 -14.64
C VAL A 7 -3.87 -0.94 -15.92
N TRP A 8 -3.63 -1.92 -16.79
CA TRP A 8 -2.99 -1.70 -18.07
C TRP A 8 -3.84 -0.79 -18.95
N HIS A 9 -3.20 0.08 -19.73
CA HIS A 9 -3.86 1.10 -20.55
C HIS A 9 -4.87 0.56 -21.57
N THR A 10 -4.73 -0.69 -22.02
CA THR A 10 -5.68 -1.32 -22.95
C THR A 10 -6.95 -1.83 -22.27
N VAL A 11 -6.98 -1.86 -20.93
CA VAL A 11 -8.13 -2.32 -20.16
C VAL A 11 -9.22 -1.25 -20.18
N PRO A 12 -10.48 -1.60 -20.48
CA PRO A 12 -11.56 -0.63 -20.66
C PRO A 12 -12.14 -0.13 -19.31
N ILE A 13 -11.29 0.16 -18.33
CA ILE A 13 -11.70 0.76 -17.06
C ILE A 13 -10.76 1.91 -16.71
N LYS A 14 -11.34 3.06 -16.32
CA LYS A 14 -10.57 4.26 -15.96
C LYS A 14 -10.96 4.81 -14.59
N SER A 15 -11.95 4.21 -13.95
CA SER A 15 -12.48 4.67 -12.67
C SER A 15 -12.89 3.50 -11.76
N ILE A 16 -13.14 3.82 -10.49
CA ILE A 16 -13.75 2.89 -9.54
C ILE A 16 -15.18 2.52 -9.94
N ALA A 17 -15.91 3.43 -10.60
CA ALA A 17 -17.25 3.14 -11.12
C ALA A 17 -17.22 2.03 -12.18
N ASP A 18 -16.20 2.03 -13.05
CA ASP A 18 -16.01 0.97 -14.04
C ASP A 18 -15.62 -0.35 -13.38
N ALA A 19 -14.74 -0.29 -12.38
CA ALA A 19 -14.31 -1.46 -11.62
C ALA A 19 -15.45 -2.14 -10.82
N LYS A 20 -16.58 -1.45 -10.59
CA LYS A 20 -17.81 -2.03 -10.03
C LYS A 20 -18.66 -2.77 -11.07
N LYS A 21 -18.54 -2.42 -12.35
CA LYS A 21 -19.40 -2.97 -13.42
C LYS A 21 -18.90 -4.32 -13.93
N ARG A 22 -17.58 -4.47 -14.08
CA ARG A 22 -16.94 -5.61 -14.73
C ARG A 22 -15.87 -6.27 -13.87
N VAL A 23 -15.73 -7.58 -13.99
CA VAL A 23 -14.62 -8.33 -13.39
C VAL A 23 -13.29 -7.88 -13.99
N THR A 24 -12.33 -7.51 -13.14
CA THR A 24 -10.98 -7.11 -13.56
C THR A 24 -9.92 -7.97 -12.89
N THR A 25 -9.01 -8.59 -13.65
CA THR A 25 -7.99 -9.49 -13.12
C THR A 25 -6.76 -8.74 -12.62
N LEU A 26 -6.26 -9.08 -11.42
CA LEU A 26 -5.08 -8.46 -10.82
C LEU A 26 -4.05 -9.51 -10.40
N ALA A 27 -2.77 -9.27 -10.71
CA ALA A 27 -1.68 -10.14 -10.26
C ALA A 27 -1.36 -9.97 -8.77
N SER A 28 -1.02 -11.10 -8.12
CA SER A 28 -0.55 -11.13 -6.74
C SER A 28 0.47 -12.24 -6.49
N SER A 29 1.33 -12.03 -5.49
CA SER A 29 2.35 -13.02 -5.08
C SER A 29 1.80 -14.11 -4.17
N GLY A 30 0.62 -13.92 -3.57
CA GLY A 30 0.04 -14.93 -2.69
C GLY A 30 -1.12 -14.39 -1.86
N LYS A 31 -1.78 -15.29 -1.11
CA LYS A 31 -3.00 -14.99 -0.36
C LYS A 31 -2.81 -13.90 0.70
N GLY A 32 -1.70 -13.91 1.41
CA GLY A 32 -1.39 -12.91 2.45
C GLY A 32 -0.77 -11.61 1.92
N ALA A 33 -0.54 -11.50 0.62
CA ALA A 33 0.09 -10.32 0.04
C ALA A 33 -0.89 -9.14 0.03
N THR A 34 -0.38 -7.94 0.23
CA THR A 34 -1.15 -6.69 0.06
C THR A 34 -1.86 -6.62 -1.31
N SER A 35 -1.25 -7.19 -2.36
CA SER A 35 -1.84 -7.32 -3.69
C SER A 35 -3.06 -8.24 -3.79
N THR A 36 -3.36 -8.97 -2.74
CA THR A 36 -4.60 -9.73 -2.57
C THR A 36 -5.55 -9.06 -1.58
N LEU A 37 -5.04 -8.67 -0.42
CA LEU A 37 -5.90 -8.19 0.68
C LEU A 37 -6.64 -6.90 0.32
N LEU A 38 -5.97 -5.95 -0.34
CA LEU A 38 -6.59 -4.67 -0.70
C LEU A 38 -7.72 -4.82 -1.75
N PRO A 39 -7.50 -5.49 -2.91
CA PRO A 39 -8.60 -5.72 -3.85
C PRO A 39 -9.78 -6.47 -3.25
N GLN A 40 -9.53 -7.45 -2.38
CA GLN A 40 -10.59 -8.18 -1.68
C GLN A 40 -11.39 -7.27 -0.74
N LEU A 41 -10.71 -6.43 0.04
CA LEU A 41 -11.38 -5.47 0.91
C LEU A 41 -12.18 -4.44 0.11
N MET A 42 -11.63 -3.94 -1.02
CA MET A 42 -12.37 -3.05 -1.92
C MET A 42 -13.65 -3.71 -2.46
N ASN A 43 -13.57 -4.97 -2.88
CA ASN A 43 -14.76 -5.68 -3.35
C ASN A 43 -15.85 -5.77 -2.28
N LYS A 44 -15.46 -5.99 -1.02
CA LYS A 44 -16.39 -6.12 0.11
C LYS A 44 -17.00 -4.79 0.54
N LEU A 45 -16.20 -3.74 0.64
CA LEU A 45 -16.65 -2.46 1.21
C LEU A 45 -17.30 -1.54 0.18
N ILE A 46 -16.78 -1.55 -1.05
CA ILE A 46 -17.21 -0.61 -2.10
C ILE A 46 -17.68 -1.34 -3.35
N GLY A 47 -17.85 -2.66 -3.35
CA GLY A 47 -18.51 -3.38 -4.44
C GLY A 47 -17.74 -3.44 -5.76
N THR A 48 -16.42 -3.21 -5.74
CA THR A 48 -15.59 -3.50 -6.93
C THR A 48 -15.60 -5.00 -7.26
N LYS A 49 -15.21 -5.35 -8.47
CA LYS A 49 -15.20 -6.74 -8.97
C LYS A 49 -13.79 -7.20 -9.34
N PHE A 50 -12.81 -7.00 -8.48
CA PHE A 50 -11.45 -7.46 -8.73
C PHE A 50 -11.32 -8.98 -8.54
N LYS A 51 -10.76 -9.69 -9.52
CA LYS A 51 -10.39 -11.11 -9.42
C LYS A 51 -8.89 -11.22 -9.29
N VAL A 52 -8.40 -11.63 -8.13
CA VAL A 52 -6.95 -11.73 -7.89
C VAL A 52 -6.42 -13.07 -8.39
N ILE A 53 -5.42 -13.04 -9.25
CA ILE A 53 -4.70 -14.21 -9.77
C ILE A 53 -3.37 -14.34 -9.01
N HIS A 54 -3.18 -15.50 -8.40
CA HIS A 54 -1.99 -15.81 -7.60
C HIS A 54 -0.93 -16.56 -8.43
N GLY A 55 0.27 -16.68 -7.89
CA GLY A 55 1.35 -17.51 -8.46
C GLY A 55 2.54 -16.71 -9.02
N TYR A 56 2.41 -15.38 -9.10
CA TYR A 56 3.48 -14.51 -9.60
C TYR A 56 4.53 -14.25 -8.52
N LYS A 57 5.70 -14.89 -8.64
CA LYS A 57 6.81 -14.80 -7.67
C LYS A 57 7.47 -13.41 -7.68
N GLY A 58 6.85 -12.46 -6.99
CA GLY A 58 7.36 -11.10 -6.78
C GLY A 58 7.00 -10.10 -7.88
N GLY A 59 7.48 -8.86 -7.70
CA GLY A 59 7.07 -7.72 -8.52
C GLY A 59 7.44 -7.83 -10.00
N GLY A 60 8.60 -8.43 -10.34
CA GLY A 60 9.02 -8.59 -11.73
C GLY A 60 8.09 -9.51 -12.52
N ALA A 61 7.73 -10.66 -11.95
CA ALA A 61 6.79 -11.60 -12.57
C ALA A 61 5.41 -10.97 -12.79
N MET A 62 4.92 -10.19 -11.82
CA MET A 62 3.65 -9.47 -11.97
C MET A 62 3.71 -8.40 -13.06
N ASN A 63 4.86 -7.73 -13.25
CA ASN A 63 4.99 -6.74 -14.33
C ASN A 63 4.89 -7.41 -15.71
N LEU A 64 5.58 -8.53 -15.89
CA LEU A 64 5.54 -9.30 -17.13
C LEU A 64 4.14 -9.83 -17.42
N ALA A 65 3.42 -10.30 -16.40
CA ALA A 65 2.05 -10.78 -16.55
C ALA A 65 1.09 -9.69 -17.04
N VAL A 66 1.26 -8.46 -16.54
CA VAL A 66 0.50 -7.29 -17.02
C VAL A 66 0.90 -6.92 -18.46
N GLU A 67 2.20 -6.88 -18.77
CA GLU A 67 2.71 -6.59 -20.12
C GLU A 67 2.21 -7.60 -21.17
N ARG A 68 2.08 -8.87 -20.79
CA ARG A 68 1.62 -9.97 -21.64
C ARG A 68 0.09 -10.09 -21.71
N GLY A 69 -0.64 -9.30 -20.93
CA GLY A 69 -2.10 -9.39 -20.85
C GLY A 69 -2.62 -10.65 -20.14
N GLU A 70 -1.77 -11.39 -19.42
CA GLU A 70 -2.21 -12.52 -18.57
C GLU A 70 -3.12 -12.04 -17.42
N VAL A 71 -2.84 -10.83 -16.94
CA VAL A 71 -3.68 -10.08 -16.01
C VAL A 71 -3.84 -8.63 -16.46
N GLU A 72 -4.90 -8.00 -16.00
CA GLU A 72 -5.29 -6.65 -16.44
C GLU A 72 -4.67 -5.56 -15.56
N GLY A 73 -4.08 -5.91 -14.42
CA GLY A 73 -3.44 -4.94 -13.55
C GLY A 73 -2.75 -5.55 -12.34
N ARG A 74 -2.33 -4.67 -11.45
CA ARG A 74 -1.71 -5.04 -10.19
C ARG A 74 -1.82 -3.92 -9.17
N THR A 75 -1.45 -4.24 -7.95
CA THR A 75 -1.12 -3.19 -6.96
C THR A 75 0.39 -3.12 -6.78
N ASN A 76 0.88 -1.93 -6.43
CA ASN A 76 2.28 -1.71 -6.08
C ASN A 76 2.47 -0.35 -5.39
N TYR A 77 3.62 -0.16 -4.74
CA TYR A 77 4.08 1.19 -4.40
C TYR A 77 4.29 2.01 -5.67
N TYR A 78 3.93 3.29 -5.64
CA TYR A 78 4.18 4.18 -6.80
C TYR A 78 5.67 4.18 -7.19
N SER A 79 6.56 4.20 -6.19
CA SER A 79 8.01 4.13 -6.38
C SER A 79 8.49 2.83 -7.05
N GLY A 80 7.70 1.76 -6.99
CA GLY A 80 8.00 0.52 -7.69
C GLY A 80 7.93 0.68 -9.21
N TYR A 81 7.03 1.54 -9.71
CA TYR A 81 6.97 1.86 -11.14
C TYR A 81 8.12 2.77 -11.54
N THR A 82 8.42 3.82 -10.77
CA THR A 82 9.54 4.72 -11.10
C THR A 82 10.89 4.00 -11.16
N GLY A 83 11.09 2.99 -10.31
CA GLY A 83 12.33 2.18 -10.29
C GLY A 83 12.37 1.08 -11.35
N ALA A 84 11.30 0.28 -11.47
CA ALA A 84 11.34 -0.96 -12.27
C ALA A 84 10.71 -0.84 -13.66
N ARG A 85 9.77 0.10 -13.85
CA ARG A 85 8.98 0.32 -15.08
C ARG A 85 8.67 1.80 -15.31
N PRO A 86 9.67 2.71 -15.34
CA PRO A 86 9.41 4.14 -15.46
C PRO A 86 8.71 4.51 -16.79
N HIS A 87 8.93 3.73 -17.84
CA HIS A 87 8.28 3.93 -19.14
C HIS A 87 6.76 3.73 -19.08
N TRP A 88 6.24 2.89 -18.18
CA TRP A 88 4.79 2.75 -17.99
C TRP A 88 4.13 4.07 -17.57
N LEU A 89 4.84 4.87 -16.76
CA LEU A 89 4.36 6.17 -16.30
C LEU A 89 4.49 7.22 -17.40
N ARG A 90 5.67 7.31 -18.04
CA ARG A 90 5.95 8.32 -19.07
C ARG A 90 5.05 8.19 -20.29
N GLU A 91 4.73 6.96 -20.67
CA GLU A 91 3.95 6.66 -21.88
C GLU A 91 2.47 6.42 -21.57
N GLY A 92 2.02 6.61 -20.33
CA GLY A 92 0.63 6.40 -19.95
C GLY A 92 0.14 4.95 -20.09
N ARG A 93 1.03 3.96 -19.98
CA ARG A 93 0.67 2.53 -20.11
C ARG A 93 -0.06 1.96 -18.89
N ILE A 94 -0.12 2.71 -17.79
CA ILE A 94 -0.83 2.31 -16.57
C ILE A 94 -1.82 3.41 -16.14
N THR A 95 -3.06 3.00 -15.87
CA THR A 95 -4.11 3.86 -15.31
C THR A 95 -4.31 3.52 -13.85
N PHE A 96 -4.13 4.49 -12.94
CA PHE A 96 -4.35 4.30 -11.51
C PHE A 96 -5.80 4.54 -11.12
N LEU A 97 -6.40 3.58 -10.42
CA LEU A 97 -7.82 3.63 -10.01
C LEU A 97 -7.99 4.01 -8.54
N ALA A 98 -7.03 3.65 -7.69
CA ALA A 98 -7.05 3.98 -6.26
C ALA A 98 -5.64 4.13 -5.70
N THR A 99 -5.53 4.94 -4.66
CA THR A 99 -4.33 5.07 -3.82
C THR A 99 -4.63 4.65 -2.38
N PHE A 100 -3.57 4.25 -1.68
CA PHE A 100 -3.60 3.83 -0.28
C PHE A 100 -2.39 4.44 0.46
N GLY A 101 -2.55 4.68 1.75
CA GLY A 101 -1.51 5.31 2.56
C GLY A 101 -1.38 6.81 2.28
N PRO A 102 -0.21 7.41 2.54
CA PRO A 102 -0.06 8.87 2.51
C PRO A 102 -0.22 9.45 1.08
N PRO A 103 -0.66 10.71 0.96
CA PRO A 103 -0.83 11.37 -0.33
C PRO A 103 0.51 11.52 -1.06
N ARG A 104 0.42 11.63 -2.40
CA ARG A 104 1.56 11.84 -3.30
C ARG A 104 1.15 12.78 -4.45
N PRO A 105 1.94 13.82 -4.78
CA PRO A 105 1.62 14.78 -5.84
C PRO A 105 1.32 14.15 -7.21
N GLU A 106 2.10 13.14 -7.61
CA GLU A 106 2.02 12.51 -8.93
C GLU A 106 0.72 11.72 -9.17
N VAL A 107 -0.01 11.39 -8.10
CA VAL A 107 -1.30 10.68 -8.14
C VAL A 107 -2.37 11.42 -7.35
N LYS A 108 -2.25 12.74 -7.21
CA LYS A 108 -3.17 13.57 -6.42
C LYS A 108 -4.63 13.51 -6.89
N ASN A 109 -4.84 13.23 -8.18
CA ASN A 109 -6.17 13.12 -8.79
C ASN A 109 -6.77 11.70 -8.68
N VAL A 110 -6.02 10.73 -8.15
CA VAL A 110 -6.47 9.35 -7.99
C VAL A 110 -7.13 9.22 -6.61
N PRO A 111 -8.36 8.71 -6.51
CA PRO A 111 -9.08 8.65 -5.24
C PRO A 111 -8.35 7.77 -4.22
N ARG A 112 -8.42 8.15 -2.94
CA ARG A 112 -7.88 7.37 -1.84
C ARG A 112 -8.94 6.37 -1.37
N PHE A 113 -8.55 5.12 -1.16
CA PHE A 113 -9.49 4.08 -0.74
C PHE A 113 -10.18 4.40 0.58
N VAL A 114 -9.42 4.88 1.57
CA VAL A 114 -9.93 5.29 2.88
C VAL A 114 -11.05 6.33 2.80
N ASP A 115 -11.09 7.17 1.76
CA ASP A 115 -12.10 8.22 1.60
C ASP A 115 -13.37 7.73 0.86
N MET A 116 -13.33 6.51 0.33
CA MET A 116 -14.47 5.88 -0.36
C MET A 116 -15.29 4.94 0.55
N VAL A 117 -14.87 4.71 1.78
CA VAL A 117 -15.51 3.78 2.71
C VAL A 117 -16.33 4.50 3.77
N LYS A 118 -17.36 3.81 4.27
CA LYS A 118 -18.21 4.33 5.34
C LYS A 118 -17.40 4.56 6.63
N PRO A 119 -17.68 5.62 7.39
CA PRO A 119 -17.15 5.77 8.75
C PRO A 119 -17.51 4.57 9.65
N GLY A 120 -16.74 4.37 10.72
CA GLY A 120 -16.95 3.27 11.66
C GLY A 120 -16.07 2.06 11.37
N ILE A 121 -16.63 0.84 11.51
CA ILE A 121 -15.89 -0.41 11.41
C ILE A 121 -15.21 -0.57 10.04
N ASP A 122 -15.89 -0.20 8.95
CA ASP A 122 -15.33 -0.25 7.59
C ASP A 122 -14.05 0.59 7.46
N ARG A 123 -14.09 1.85 7.94
CA ARG A 123 -12.93 2.75 7.96
C ARG A 123 -11.80 2.17 8.83
N GLU A 124 -12.13 1.58 9.98
CA GLU A 124 -11.13 0.96 10.85
C GLU A 124 -10.45 -0.26 10.20
N MET A 125 -11.19 -1.10 9.48
CA MET A 125 -10.62 -2.19 8.70
C MET A 125 -9.64 -1.69 7.64
N VAL A 126 -9.98 -0.61 6.94
CA VAL A 126 -9.05 0.04 6.00
C VAL A 126 -7.82 0.58 6.73
N ASN A 127 -8.00 1.27 7.86
CA ASN A 127 -6.91 1.82 8.65
C ASN A 127 -5.92 0.75 9.14
N ILE A 128 -6.41 -0.44 9.52
CA ILE A 128 -5.56 -1.57 9.89
C ILE A 128 -4.65 -1.97 8.72
N LEU A 129 -5.19 -2.18 7.51
CA LEU A 129 -4.36 -2.54 6.35
C LEU A 129 -3.45 -1.40 5.90
N GLU A 130 -3.92 -0.16 5.93
CA GLU A 130 -3.14 1.00 5.50
C GLU A 130 -2.08 1.45 6.51
N SER A 131 -2.12 0.94 7.76
CA SER A 131 -1.13 1.26 8.79
C SER A 131 0.30 1.02 8.30
N ASN A 132 0.55 -0.10 7.62
CA ASN A 132 1.84 -0.46 7.06
C ASN A 132 2.36 0.61 6.06
N PHE A 133 1.48 1.17 5.21
CA PHE A 133 1.89 2.21 4.26
C PHE A 133 2.26 3.52 4.94
N ASN A 134 1.62 3.81 6.08
CA ASN A 134 1.90 5.01 6.86
C ASN A 134 3.15 4.86 7.71
N VAL A 135 3.42 3.67 8.23
CA VAL A 135 4.65 3.39 8.98
C VAL A 135 5.88 3.31 8.05
N GLY A 136 5.74 2.66 6.89
CA GLY A 136 6.82 2.50 5.93
C GLY A 136 7.89 1.52 6.42
N GLN A 137 9.15 1.76 6.04
CA GLN A 137 10.31 0.93 6.44
C GLN A 137 10.92 1.44 7.76
N ALA A 138 10.11 1.51 8.81
CA ALA A 138 10.58 1.95 10.12
C ALA A 138 11.54 0.92 10.75
N PHE A 139 12.45 1.40 11.60
CA PHE A 139 13.26 0.55 12.47
C PHE A 139 12.50 0.26 13.76
N TYR A 140 12.65 -0.95 14.27
CA TYR A 140 12.03 -1.41 15.51
C TYR A 140 13.07 -1.99 16.43
N VAL A 141 12.81 -1.86 17.73
CA VAL A 141 13.57 -2.53 18.79
C VAL A 141 12.61 -3.44 19.57
N PRO A 142 13.08 -4.54 20.15
CA PRO A 142 12.24 -5.42 20.93
C PRO A 142 11.68 -4.71 22.19
N PRO A 143 10.54 -5.18 22.73
CA PRO A 143 10.05 -4.73 24.03
C PRO A 143 11.11 -4.90 25.12
N GLY A 144 11.15 -3.99 26.09
CA GLY A 144 12.08 -4.05 27.23
C GLY A 144 13.43 -3.35 27.02
N VAL A 145 13.74 -2.89 25.80
CA VAL A 145 14.95 -2.07 25.56
C VAL A 145 14.90 -0.78 26.41
N PRO A 146 15.99 -0.42 27.14
CA PRO A 146 16.00 0.77 27.98
C PRO A 146 15.65 2.05 27.21
N LYS A 147 14.81 2.92 27.82
CA LYS A 147 14.38 4.20 27.22
C LYS A 147 15.56 5.07 26.75
N LYS A 148 16.68 5.04 27.48
CA LYS A 148 17.91 5.74 27.11
C LYS A 148 18.42 5.29 25.74
N THR A 149 18.48 3.98 25.48
CA THR A 149 18.91 3.42 24.20
C THR A 149 17.95 3.81 23.07
N VAL A 150 16.64 3.72 23.32
CA VAL A 150 15.63 4.13 22.34
C VAL A 150 15.79 5.62 21.97
N ASN A 151 16.02 6.48 22.95
CA ASN A 151 16.21 7.91 22.73
C ASN A 151 17.48 8.23 21.94
N ILE A 152 18.58 7.50 22.19
CA ILE A 152 19.81 7.61 21.39
C ILE A 152 19.53 7.26 19.94
N LEU A 153 18.90 6.12 19.67
CA LEU A 153 18.57 5.69 18.29
C LEU A 153 17.69 6.71 17.56
N ARG A 154 16.66 7.24 18.24
CA ARG A 154 15.77 8.28 17.69
C ARG A 154 16.53 9.57 17.35
N LYS A 155 17.37 10.04 18.27
CA LYS A 155 18.17 11.25 18.07
C LYS A 155 19.17 11.07 16.93
N SER A 156 19.89 9.97 16.90
CA SER A 156 20.89 9.67 15.86
C SER A 156 20.25 9.54 14.48
N PHE A 157 19.12 8.84 14.36
CA PHE A 157 18.41 8.74 13.08
C PHE A 157 17.91 10.11 12.61
N GLY A 158 17.35 10.92 13.52
CA GLY A 158 16.91 12.28 13.23
C GLY A 158 18.05 13.17 12.72
N ALA A 159 19.22 13.09 13.35
CA ALA A 159 20.41 13.83 12.91
C ALA A 159 20.93 13.35 11.54
N MET A 160 20.96 12.03 11.32
CA MET A 160 21.42 11.45 10.05
C MET A 160 20.55 11.91 8.86
N VAL A 161 19.23 11.90 8.98
CA VAL A 161 18.35 12.25 7.85
C VAL A 161 18.38 13.75 7.50
N THR A 162 18.84 14.59 8.42
CA THR A 162 19.01 16.03 8.18
C THR A 162 20.42 16.42 7.75
N ASP A 163 21.40 15.55 7.97
CA ASP A 163 22.81 15.74 7.63
C ASP A 163 23.05 15.99 6.13
N ALA A 164 23.95 16.93 5.83
CA ALA A 164 24.24 17.37 4.47
C ALA A 164 24.97 16.31 3.65
N ALA A 165 25.93 15.59 4.25
CA ALA A 165 26.66 14.54 3.56
C ALA A 165 25.75 13.34 3.24
N PHE A 166 24.87 12.96 4.18
CA PHE A 166 23.85 11.94 3.93
C PHE A 166 22.93 12.31 2.76
N LYS A 167 22.41 13.54 2.73
CA LYS A 167 21.55 14.02 1.64
C LYS A 167 22.28 14.05 0.29
N ALA A 168 23.53 14.51 0.26
CA ALA A 168 24.33 14.55 -0.95
C ALA A 168 24.56 13.13 -1.52
N GLU A 169 24.92 12.18 -0.66
CA GLU A 169 25.17 10.80 -1.07
C GLU A 169 23.87 10.09 -1.51
N ALA A 170 22.77 10.31 -0.79
CA ALA A 170 21.46 9.77 -1.18
C ALA A 170 21.02 10.31 -2.55
N LYS A 171 21.22 11.61 -2.81
CA LYS A 171 20.96 12.22 -4.13
C LYS A 171 21.84 11.61 -5.20
N LYS A 172 23.15 11.46 -4.97
CA LYS A 172 24.10 10.84 -5.91
C LYS A 172 23.69 9.42 -6.29
N ARG A 173 23.14 8.66 -5.34
CA ARG A 173 22.65 7.28 -5.54
C ARG A 173 21.21 7.21 -6.06
N GLY A 174 20.53 8.33 -6.27
CA GLY A 174 19.12 8.35 -6.66
C GLY A 174 18.17 7.74 -5.62
N VAL A 175 18.56 7.70 -4.34
CA VAL A 175 17.76 7.12 -3.26
C VAL A 175 16.83 8.20 -2.68
N PRO A 176 15.50 8.01 -2.71
CA PRO A 176 14.58 8.96 -2.12
C PRO A 176 14.72 9.02 -0.59
N THR A 177 14.88 10.23 -0.03
CA THR A 177 15.09 10.45 1.42
C THR A 177 13.82 10.85 2.17
N TYR A 178 12.65 10.36 1.75
CA TYR A 178 11.40 10.63 2.47
C TYR A 178 11.38 9.90 3.82
N SER A 179 11.59 10.65 4.90
CA SER A 179 11.59 10.16 6.27
C SER A 179 10.35 10.64 7.04
N ARG A 180 10.06 9.94 8.14
CA ARG A 180 9.06 10.34 9.13
C ARG A 180 9.74 10.48 10.49
N THR A 181 9.23 11.36 11.33
CA THR A 181 9.65 11.42 12.73
C THR A 181 9.16 10.18 13.47
N TRP A 182 9.82 9.84 14.58
CA TRP A 182 9.40 8.70 15.39
C TRP A 182 7.98 8.91 15.96
N GLN A 183 7.58 10.15 16.24
CA GLN A 183 6.22 10.50 16.67
C GLN A 183 5.19 10.20 15.57
N GLN A 184 5.50 10.54 14.31
CA GLN A 184 4.63 10.23 13.16
C GLN A 184 4.51 8.72 12.95
N VAL A 185 5.58 7.96 13.18
CA VAL A 185 5.56 6.50 13.14
C VAL A 185 4.70 5.93 14.27
N GLU A 186 4.91 6.36 15.51
CA GLU A 186 4.09 5.92 16.66
C GLU A 186 2.61 6.25 16.47
N ALA A 187 2.28 7.44 15.96
CA ALA A 187 0.91 7.82 15.65
C ALA A 187 0.29 6.90 14.59
N ALA A 188 1.03 6.57 13.53
CA ALA A 188 0.58 5.64 12.49
C ALA A 188 0.35 4.21 13.03
N VAL A 189 1.23 3.74 13.92
CA VAL A 189 1.06 2.44 14.61
C VAL A 189 -0.20 2.47 15.47
N LYS A 190 -0.40 3.53 16.27
CA LYS A 190 -1.59 3.67 17.13
C LYS A 190 -2.91 3.67 16.37
N ILE A 191 -2.96 4.23 15.16
CA ILE A 191 -4.18 4.19 14.32
C ILE A 191 -4.56 2.74 13.97
N GLY A 192 -3.59 1.94 13.52
CA GLY A 192 -3.85 0.54 13.18
C GLY A 192 -4.18 -0.29 14.41
N TYR A 193 -3.33 -0.26 15.43
CA TYR A 193 -3.47 -1.08 16.64
C TYR A 193 -4.53 -0.59 17.63
N GLY A 194 -4.95 0.67 17.52
CA GLY A 194 -6.05 1.25 18.31
C GLY A 194 -7.42 1.06 17.69
N SER A 195 -7.51 0.40 16.53
CA SER A 195 -8.80 0.02 15.93
C SER A 195 -9.53 -0.97 16.84
N ARG A 196 -10.87 -0.96 16.83
CA ARG A 196 -11.66 -1.85 17.66
C ARG A 196 -11.34 -3.31 17.34
N LYS A 197 -11.34 -4.15 18.39
CA LYS A 197 -11.18 -5.61 18.24
C LYS A 197 -12.15 -6.16 17.20
N GLU A 198 -13.40 -5.71 17.23
CA GLU A 198 -14.42 -6.06 16.24
C GLU A 198 -13.96 -5.83 14.79
N ALA A 199 -13.36 -4.67 14.49
CA ALA A 199 -12.86 -4.36 13.16
C ALA A 199 -11.75 -5.34 12.72
N ALA A 200 -10.81 -5.66 13.63
CA ALA A 200 -9.76 -6.63 13.34
C ALA A 200 -10.33 -8.05 13.11
N GLU A 201 -11.34 -8.44 13.88
CA GLU A 201 -11.98 -9.76 13.75
C GLU A 201 -12.81 -9.87 12.47
N GLN A 202 -13.57 -8.83 12.12
CA GLN A 202 -14.30 -8.75 10.85
C GLN A 202 -13.34 -8.74 9.67
N LEU A 203 -12.26 -7.95 9.71
CA LEU A 203 -11.23 -7.95 8.66
C LEU A 203 -10.61 -9.33 8.48
N ALA A 204 -10.21 -9.99 9.57
CA ALA A 204 -9.65 -11.34 9.51
C ALA A 204 -10.64 -12.34 8.90
N THR A 205 -11.92 -12.20 9.19
CA THR A 205 -13.00 -13.04 8.65
C THR A 205 -13.20 -12.78 7.15
N LEU A 206 -13.32 -11.52 6.75
CA LEU A 206 -13.49 -11.10 5.35
C LEU A 206 -12.34 -11.54 4.46
N LEU A 207 -11.11 -11.55 5.00
CA LEU A 207 -9.90 -11.98 4.31
C LEU A 207 -9.63 -13.49 4.42
N GLY A 208 -10.50 -14.24 5.11
CA GLY A 208 -10.41 -15.71 5.22
C GLY A 208 -9.33 -16.21 6.18
N PHE A 209 -8.80 -15.35 7.06
CA PHE A 209 -7.89 -15.73 8.15
C PHE A 209 -8.63 -16.28 9.38
N ARG A 210 -9.94 -16.02 9.49
CA ARG A 210 -10.82 -16.65 10.48
C ARG A 210 -11.99 -17.31 9.77
N LYS A 211 -12.38 -18.50 10.25
CA LYS A 211 -13.66 -19.11 9.88
C LYS A 211 -14.78 -18.35 10.61
N ASN A 212 -15.91 -18.12 9.94
CA ASN A 212 -17.12 -17.66 10.61
C ASN A 212 -17.42 -18.61 11.77
N LYS A 213 -17.62 -18.07 12.99
CA LYS A 213 -18.33 -18.85 14.01
C LYS A 213 -19.73 -19.11 13.45
N LYS A 214 -20.02 -20.39 13.21
CA LYS A 214 -21.38 -20.84 12.92
C LYS A 214 -22.26 -20.58 14.12
#